data_AF-A0A2N1RQB4-F1
#
_entry.id   AF-A0A2N1RQB4-F1
#
_cell.length_a   1.000
_cell.length_b   1.000
_cell.length_c   1.000
_cell.angle_alpha   90.00
_cell.angle_beta   90.00
_cell.angle_gamma   90.00
#
_symmetry.space_group_name_H-M   'P 1'
#
loop_
_entity.id
_entity.type
_entity.pdbx_description
1 polymer ?
#
loop_
_entity_poly.entity_id
_entity_poly.type
_entity_poly.pdbx_seq_one_letter_code
_entity_poly.pdbx_strand_id
1 'polypeptide(L)'
;MKINQIPDIYIEQYVLDELPENIRKEIDALILENPSLLTRIEEIKKSNENIISLYPAESMVPEIMEKNSRVNRFKRTSSRDRNSAVKDFIKKLNSLSSKRYTLPLASAAAAVVIIFLMIPGVNITENFTKGYDTDIRIKGLESKLIIYRMKGKEVEELKNSDTARQGDIIQLGYIAADNFKYGTIISIDGRGTVTLHHPDSAESHSELIMNKKVLLNRSYELDDSPSFERFIMILSAEPVNTGEILYKAKKLAKNRESSLNGFIDAGKDTAEFSAVIKKI
;
A
#
# COMPACT_ATOMS: atom_id res chain seq x y z
N MET A 1 -10.99 31.80 -13.53
CA MET A 1 -11.52 30.47 -13.86
C MET A 1 -12.42 30.65 -15.07
N LYS A 2 -12.30 29.86 -16.16
CA LYS A 2 -13.23 30.00 -17.30
C LYS A 2 -14.61 29.46 -16.87
N ILE A 3 -15.64 30.28 -17.08
CA ILE A 3 -16.88 30.34 -16.29
C ILE A 3 -17.93 29.25 -16.62
N ASN A 4 -17.71 28.37 -17.61
CA ASN A 4 -18.84 27.61 -18.13
C ASN A 4 -19.20 26.27 -17.46
N GLN A 5 -18.38 25.70 -16.56
CA GLN A 5 -18.77 24.50 -15.81
C GLN A 5 -18.04 24.44 -14.45
N ILE A 6 -18.74 24.75 -13.35
CA ILE A 6 -18.27 24.41 -12.00
C ILE A 6 -18.24 22.88 -11.90
N PRO A 7 -17.12 22.25 -11.49
CA PRO A 7 -17.08 20.80 -11.34
C PRO A 7 -18.07 20.32 -10.25
N ASP A 8 -18.73 19.19 -10.48
CA ASP A 8 -19.77 18.63 -9.61
C ASP A 8 -19.33 18.50 -8.13
N ILE A 9 -18.06 18.16 -7.89
CA ILE A 9 -17.51 18.04 -6.53
C ILE A 9 -17.65 19.35 -5.71
N TYR A 10 -17.48 20.51 -6.34
CA TYR A 10 -17.66 21.80 -5.65
C TYR A 10 -19.13 22.09 -5.38
N ILE A 11 -20.04 21.61 -6.25
CA ILE A 11 -21.48 21.75 -6.06
C ILE A 11 -21.94 20.84 -4.90
N GLU A 12 -21.42 19.62 -4.83
CA GLU A 12 -21.67 18.68 -3.72
C GLU A 12 -21.19 19.25 -2.38
N GLN A 13 -19.94 19.75 -2.33
CA GLN A 13 -19.40 20.38 -1.12
C GLN A 13 -20.16 21.65 -0.72
N TYR A 14 -20.66 22.41 -1.71
CA TYR A 14 -21.53 23.56 -1.46
C TYR A 14 -22.85 23.13 -0.81
N VAL A 15 -23.49 22.06 -1.32
CA VAL A 15 -24.74 21.51 -0.77
C VAL A 15 -24.56 20.97 0.65
N LEU A 16 -23.37 20.42 0.95
CA LEU A 16 -23.02 19.85 2.26
C LEU A 16 -22.49 20.88 3.27
N ASP A 17 -22.47 22.17 2.93
CA ASP A 17 -21.94 23.26 3.78
C ASP A 17 -20.43 23.14 4.09
N GLU A 18 -19.68 22.41 3.27
CA GLU A 18 -18.26 22.09 3.50
C GLU A 18 -17.29 23.12 2.88
N LEU A 19 -17.79 24.03 2.03
CA LEU A 19 -16.96 25.02 1.37
C LEU A 19 -16.64 26.25 2.25
N PRO A 20 -15.42 26.81 2.17
CA PRO A 20 -15.06 28.09 2.76
C PRO A 20 -15.97 29.26 2.30
N GLU A 21 -16.26 30.19 3.21
CA GLU A 21 -17.17 31.32 3.02
C GLU A 21 -16.85 32.19 1.80
N ASN A 22 -15.57 32.37 1.46
CA ASN A 22 -15.14 33.15 0.30
C ASN A 22 -15.50 32.47 -1.03
N ILE A 23 -15.42 31.14 -1.10
CA ILE A 23 -15.76 30.34 -2.29
C ILE A 23 -17.28 30.25 -2.42
N ARG A 24 -17.97 30.14 -1.29
CA ARG A 24 -19.43 30.11 -1.24
C ARG A 24 -20.06 31.34 -1.88
N LYS A 25 -19.56 32.54 -1.53
CA LYS A 25 -20.03 33.80 -2.13
C LYS A 25 -19.81 33.89 -3.64
N GLU A 26 -18.72 33.29 -4.13
CA GLU A 26 -18.46 33.20 -5.58
C GLU A 26 -19.48 32.29 -6.26
N ILE A 27 -19.80 31.15 -5.65
CA ILE A 27 -20.83 30.23 -6.15
C ILE A 27 -22.22 30.88 -6.08
N ASP A 28 -22.56 31.60 -5.01
CA ASP A 28 -23.82 32.33 -4.88
C ASP A 28 -24.00 33.38 -5.99
N ALA A 29 -22.92 34.09 -6.34
CA ALA A 29 -22.93 35.02 -7.46
C ALA A 29 -23.14 34.30 -8.81
N LEU A 30 -22.50 33.15 -9.01
CA LEU A 30 -22.65 32.34 -10.23
C LEU A 30 -24.04 31.70 -10.36
N ILE A 31 -24.68 31.37 -9.25
CA ILE A 31 -26.06 30.89 -9.18
C ILE A 31 -27.04 31.96 -9.67
N LEU A 32 -26.82 33.23 -9.30
CA LEU A 32 -27.65 34.36 -9.76
C LEU A 32 -27.53 34.57 -11.28
N GLU A 33 -26.36 34.29 -11.86
CA GLU A 33 -26.10 34.45 -13.29
C GLU A 33 -26.56 33.26 -14.14
N ASN A 34 -26.60 32.04 -13.57
CA ASN A 34 -26.87 30.81 -14.31
C ASN A 34 -28.00 29.97 -13.68
N PRO A 35 -29.25 30.11 -14.18
CA PRO A 35 -30.39 29.31 -13.71
C PRO A 35 -30.22 27.80 -13.86
N SER A 36 -29.35 27.33 -14.76
CA SER A 36 -29.05 25.89 -14.92
C SER A 36 -28.30 25.28 -13.74
N LEU A 37 -27.50 26.07 -12.99
CA LEU A 37 -26.80 25.61 -11.80
C LEU A 37 -27.77 25.33 -10.65
N LEU A 38 -28.87 26.09 -10.55
CA LEU A 38 -29.93 25.84 -9.57
C LEU A 38 -30.56 24.47 -9.78
N THR A 39 -30.88 24.13 -11.02
CA THR A 39 -31.42 22.80 -11.36
C THR A 39 -30.45 21.69 -10.95
N ARG A 40 -29.14 21.87 -11.19
CA ARG A 40 -28.12 20.87 -10.83
C ARG A 40 -28.00 20.70 -9.32
N ILE A 41 -28.07 21.79 -8.55
CA ILE A 41 -28.06 21.77 -7.08
C ILE A 41 -29.28 21.02 -6.53
N GLU A 42 -30.47 21.26 -7.11
CA GLU A 42 -31.70 20.56 -6.72
C GLU A 42 -31.62 19.05 -7.01
N GLU A 43 -31.06 18.65 -8.16
CA GLU A 43 -30.83 17.24 -8.48
C GLU A 43 -29.93 16.55 -7.44
N ILE A 44 -28.84 17.20 -7.05
CA ILE A 44 -27.91 16.67 -6.05
C ILE A 44 -28.59 16.57 -4.67
N LYS A 45 -29.34 17.59 -4.25
CA LYS A 45 -30.12 17.54 -3.00
C LYS A 45 -31.12 16.39 -2.99
N LYS A 46 -31.86 16.21 -4.07
CA LYS A 46 -32.81 15.10 -4.21
C LYS A 46 -32.12 13.73 -4.20
N SER A 47 -30.95 13.62 -4.84
CA SER A 47 -30.14 12.40 -4.78
C SER A 47 -29.69 12.08 -3.35
N ASN A 48 -29.23 13.07 -2.61
CA ASN A 48 -28.82 12.91 -1.21
C ASN A 48 -29.98 12.44 -0.33
N GLU A 49 -31.17 13.03 -0.49
CA GLU A 49 -32.37 12.60 0.22
C GLU A 49 -32.73 11.14 -0.09
N ASN A 50 -32.63 10.72 -1.36
CA ASN A 50 -32.86 9.33 -1.74
C ASN A 50 -31.84 8.38 -1.08
N ILE A 51 -30.56 8.75 -1.01
CA ILE A 51 -29.52 7.95 -0.36
C ILE A 51 -29.82 7.82 1.13
N ILE A 52 -30.15 8.92 1.81
CA ILE A 52 -30.48 8.92 3.25
C ILE A 52 -31.74 8.06 3.51
N SER A 53 -32.72 8.10 2.60
CA SER A 53 -33.92 7.27 2.71
C SER A 53 -33.63 5.78 2.47
N LEU A 54 -32.71 5.45 1.57
CA LEU A 54 -32.30 4.06 1.30
C LEU A 54 -31.42 3.49 2.42
N TYR A 55 -30.62 4.35 3.06
CA TYR A 55 -29.69 3.98 4.13
C TYR A 55 -29.90 4.84 5.39
N PRO A 56 -31.04 4.70 6.10
CA PRO A 56 -31.27 5.43 7.34
C PRO A 56 -30.21 5.10 8.39
N ALA A 57 -29.73 6.13 9.10
CA ALA A 57 -28.67 5.98 10.10
C ALA A 57 -29.07 5.01 11.21
N GLU A 58 -30.35 5.01 11.61
CA GLU A 58 -30.90 4.14 12.65
C GLU A 58 -30.81 2.66 12.28
N SER A 59 -30.92 2.34 10.99
CA SER A 59 -30.80 0.97 10.46
C SER A 59 -29.34 0.57 10.28
N MET A 60 -28.46 1.51 9.91
CA MET A 60 -27.05 1.25 9.65
C MET A 60 -26.21 1.13 10.94
N VAL A 61 -26.55 1.90 11.99
CA VAL A 61 -25.81 1.93 13.25
C VAL A 61 -25.73 0.54 13.92
N PRO A 62 -26.84 -0.22 14.09
CA PRO A 62 -26.80 -1.58 14.63
C PRO A 62 -25.93 -2.53 13.80
N GLU A 63 -25.99 -2.44 12.46
CA GLU A 63 -25.21 -3.29 11.57
C GLU A 63 -23.70 -3.01 11.70
N ILE A 64 -23.32 -1.73 11.78
CA ILE A 64 -21.93 -1.31 12.00
C ILE A 64 -21.45 -1.76 13.39
N MET A 65 -22.27 -1.57 14.43
CA MET A 65 -21.95 -2.01 15.79
C MET A 65 -21.85 -3.54 15.88
N GLU A 66 -22.71 -4.28 15.20
CA GLU A 66 -22.67 -5.73 15.14
C GLU A 66 -21.40 -6.20 14.42
N LYS A 67 -21.09 -5.65 13.24
CA LYS A 67 -19.85 -5.94 12.48
C LYS A 67 -18.62 -5.71 13.37
N ASN A 68 -18.57 -4.59 14.09
CA ASN A 68 -17.48 -4.27 15.01
C ASN A 68 -17.43 -5.21 16.23
N SER A 69 -18.58 -5.62 16.76
CA SER A 69 -18.66 -6.53 17.91
C SER A 69 -18.24 -7.96 17.55
N ARG A 70 -18.56 -8.45 16.34
CA ARG A 70 -18.10 -9.74 15.79
C ARG A 70 -16.57 -9.72 15.67
N VAL A 71 -16.00 -8.65 15.12
CA VAL A 71 -14.53 -8.46 15.04
C VAL A 71 -13.87 -8.51 16.43
N ASN A 72 -14.51 -7.95 17.46
CA ASN A 72 -14.00 -7.99 18.84
C ASN A 72 -14.23 -9.33 19.57
N ARG A 73 -15.30 -10.07 19.25
CA ARG A 73 -15.58 -11.40 19.84
C ARG A 73 -14.54 -12.44 19.38
N PHE A 74 -14.11 -12.38 18.12
CA PHE A 74 -13.00 -13.19 17.58
C PHE A 74 -11.64 -12.92 18.26
N LYS A 75 -11.43 -11.73 18.86
CA LYS A 75 -10.21 -11.42 19.62
C LYS A 75 -10.20 -12.05 21.03
N ARG A 76 -11.37 -12.36 21.62
CA ARG A 76 -11.46 -12.84 23.02
C ARG A 76 -11.47 -14.37 23.16
N THR A 77 -12.04 -15.10 22.21
CA THR A 77 -12.07 -16.57 22.26
C THR A 77 -10.73 -17.22 21.85
N SER A 78 -9.91 -16.50 21.08
CA SER A 78 -8.64 -17.01 20.56
C SER A 78 -7.49 -17.03 21.58
N SER A 79 -7.67 -16.52 22.81
CA SER A 79 -6.61 -16.49 23.84
C SER A 79 -6.75 -17.58 24.92
N ARG A 80 -7.90 -18.27 25.02
CA ARG A 80 -8.13 -19.25 26.11
C ARG A 80 -8.11 -20.72 25.64
N ASP A 81 -8.47 -21.00 24.38
CA ASP A 81 -8.50 -22.37 23.84
C ASP A 81 -7.19 -22.84 23.16
N ARG A 82 -6.33 -21.91 22.72
CA ARG A 82 -5.10 -22.27 21.99
C ARG A 82 -4.05 -23.00 22.83
N ASN A 83 -4.06 -22.86 24.16
CA ASN A 83 -3.10 -23.53 25.03
C ASN A 83 -3.38 -25.03 25.26
N SER A 84 -4.59 -25.53 24.95
CA SER A 84 -4.91 -26.96 25.06
C SER A 84 -4.54 -27.72 23.78
N ALA A 85 -4.98 -27.21 22.62
CA ALA A 85 -4.75 -27.87 21.33
C ALA A 85 -3.27 -27.93 20.92
N VAL A 86 -2.49 -26.89 21.25
CA VAL A 86 -1.04 -26.86 20.99
C VAL A 86 -0.29 -27.85 21.89
N LYS A 87 -0.74 -28.04 23.14
CA LYS A 87 -0.14 -29.03 24.06
C LYS A 87 -0.37 -30.47 23.60
N ASP A 88 -1.56 -30.76 23.07
CA ASP A 88 -1.92 -32.09 22.59
C ASP A 88 -1.20 -32.44 21.27
N PHE A 89 -0.97 -31.44 20.41
CA PHE A 89 -0.22 -31.62 19.16
C PHE A 89 1.28 -31.90 19.42
N ILE A 90 1.91 -31.19 20.36
CA ILE A 90 3.32 -31.39 20.73
C ILE A 90 3.54 -32.76 21.38
N LYS A 91 2.59 -33.25 22.19
CA LYS A 91 2.65 -34.62 22.75
C LYS A 91 2.59 -35.69 21.68
N LYS A 92 1.82 -35.47 20.60
CA LYS A 92 1.68 -36.43 19.50
C LYS A 92 2.90 -36.44 18.58
N LEU A 93 3.59 -35.30 18.41
CA LEU A 93 4.82 -35.20 17.62
C LEU A 93 6.01 -35.94 18.25
N ASN A 94 6.12 -35.94 19.58
CA ASN A 94 7.20 -36.64 20.29
C ASN A 94 7.03 -38.17 20.33
N SER A 95 5.93 -38.71 19.79
CA SER A 95 5.65 -40.16 19.72
C SER A 95 6.12 -40.83 18.42
N LEU A 96 6.66 -40.07 17.45
CA LEU A 96 7.00 -40.58 16.11
C LEU A 96 8.49 -40.46 15.79
N SER A 97 9.35 -40.58 16.81
CA SER A 97 10.79 -40.74 16.63
C SER A 97 11.20 -42.21 16.71
N SER A 98 11.00 -42.94 15.61
CA SER A 98 11.91 -43.98 15.13
C SER A 98 11.37 -44.63 13.86
N LYS A 99 11.82 -44.16 12.68
CA LYS A 99 12.39 -45.00 11.61
C LYS A 99 12.68 -44.15 10.38
N ARG A 100 13.88 -44.37 9.87
CA ARG A 100 14.52 -43.71 8.73
C ARG A 100 13.80 -44.09 7.43
N TYR A 101 13.52 -43.12 6.58
CA TYR A 101 13.50 -43.32 5.13
C TYR A 101 14.07 -42.08 4.42
N THR A 102 15.19 -42.29 3.74
CA THR A 102 15.81 -41.42 2.74
C THR A 102 15.21 -41.75 1.37
N LEU A 103 14.75 -40.76 0.60
CA LEU A 103 14.98 -40.58 -0.87
C LEU A 103 14.21 -39.34 -1.41
N PRO A 104 14.45 -38.83 -2.63
CA PRO A 104 15.12 -37.55 -2.84
C PRO A 104 14.29 -36.50 -3.61
N LEU A 105 14.92 -35.33 -3.76
CA LEU A 105 14.57 -34.11 -4.48
C LEU A 105 14.13 -34.34 -5.94
N ALA A 106 12.96 -33.85 -6.36
CA ALA A 106 12.68 -33.40 -7.74
C ALA A 106 11.32 -32.66 -7.85
N SER A 107 11.35 -31.50 -8.52
CA SER A 107 10.24 -30.91 -9.28
C SER A 107 9.05 -30.30 -8.52
N ALA A 108 9.16 -29.01 -8.17
CA ALA A 108 8.01 -28.08 -8.20
C ALA A 108 8.49 -26.61 -8.33
N ALA A 109 9.31 -26.31 -9.35
CA ALA A 109 9.80 -24.95 -9.63
C ALA A 109 8.95 -24.19 -10.67
N ALA A 110 7.65 -24.49 -10.78
CA ALA A 110 6.77 -23.86 -11.76
C ALA A 110 5.34 -23.71 -11.24
N ALA A 111 5.14 -22.96 -10.15
CA ALA A 111 3.84 -22.41 -9.75
C ALA A 111 4.00 -21.40 -8.60
N VAL A 112 4.61 -20.23 -8.84
CA VAL A 112 4.41 -19.07 -7.96
C VAL A 112 4.17 -17.84 -8.84
N VAL A 113 3.09 -17.90 -9.61
CA VAL A 113 2.45 -16.77 -10.25
C VAL A 113 0.96 -16.92 -9.94
N ILE A 114 0.43 -15.97 -9.16
CA ILE A 114 -0.99 -15.74 -8.89
C ILE A 114 -1.68 -16.87 -8.10
N ILE A 115 -1.58 -16.83 -6.77
CA ILE A 115 -2.67 -17.32 -5.92
C ILE A 115 -2.96 -16.26 -4.87
N PHE A 116 -3.80 -15.29 -5.21
CA PHE A 116 -4.66 -14.61 -4.24
C PHE A 116 -5.95 -14.04 -4.87
N LEU A 117 -6.44 -14.66 -5.96
CA LEU A 117 -7.67 -14.24 -6.63
C LEU A 117 -8.91 -15.10 -6.26
N MET A 118 -8.80 -16.05 -5.33
CA MET A 118 -9.89 -16.97 -4.96
C MET A 118 -10.00 -17.27 -3.45
N ILE A 119 -9.99 -16.24 -2.60
CA ILE A 119 -10.58 -16.37 -1.26
C ILE A 119 -11.82 -15.46 -1.20
N PRO A 120 -13.02 -15.97 -1.49
CA PRO A 120 -14.24 -15.21 -1.29
C PRO A 120 -14.44 -15.02 0.22
N GLY A 121 -14.37 -13.77 0.69
CA GLY A 121 -14.57 -13.41 2.09
C GLY A 121 -13.34 -12.85 2.81
N VAL A 122 -12.19 -12.75 2.14
CA VAL A 122 -11.01 -12.03 2.65
C VAL A 122 -10.85 -10.73 1.86
N ASN A 123 -11.69 -9.75 2.20
CA ASN A 123 -11.48 -8.36 1.79
C ASN A 123 -10.28 -7.80 2.59
N ILE A 124 -9.05 -8.14 2.18
CA ILE A 124 -7.83 -7.48 2.67
C ILE A 124 -7.81 -6.01 2.18
N THR A 125 -8.54 -5.69 1.11
CA THR A 125 -8.66 -4.34 0.55
C THR A 125 -9.38 -3.34 1.47
N GLU A 126 -10.32 -3.76 2.32
CA GLU A 126 -11.08 -2.82 3.19
C GLU A 126 -10.35 -2.46 4.49
N ASN A 127 -9.35 -3.23 4.93
CA ASN A 127 -8.65 -2.97 6.19
C ASN A 127 -7.32 -2.24 6.01
N PHE A 128 -6.76 -2.15 4.79
CA PHE A 128 -5.55 -1.38 4.50
C PHE A 128 -5.80 0.02 3.92
N THR A 129 -7.02 0.31 3.48
CA THR A 129 -7.48 1.69 3.19
C THR A 129 -7.83 2.49 4.44
N LYS A 130 -7.86 1.85 5.63
CA LYS A 130 -7.70 2.54 6.91
C LYS A 130 -6.23 2.73 7.30
N GLY A 131 -5.34 2.86 6.31
CA GLY A 131 -4.18 3.72 6.50
C GLY A 131 -4.74 5.12 6.70
N TYR A 132 -4.58 5.67 7.92
CA TYR A 132 -4.95 7.03 8.26
C TYR A 132 -4.86 7.94 7.04
N ASP A 133 -6.01 8.33 6.49
CA ASP A 133 -6.12 9.55 5.71
C ASP A 133 -6.03 10.71 6.71
N THR A 134 -4.89 10.77 7.39
CA THR A 134 -4.42 11.99 7.98
C THR A 134 -3.96 12.79 6.79
N ASP A 135 -4.86 13.65 6.32
CA ASP A 135 -4.58 14.91 5.61
C ASP A 135 -3.75 15.85 6.51
N ILE A 136 -2.74 15.29 7.18
CA ILE A 136 -1.78 16.00 8.01
C ILE A 136 -0.57 16.21 7.11
N ARG A 137 -0.57 17.37 6.47
CA ARG A 137 0.66 18.00 5.98
C ARG A 137 1.57 18.28 7.18
N ILE A 138 2.48 17.35 7.47
CA ILE A 138 3.53 17.57 8.48
C ILE A 138 4.60 18.44 7.81
N LYS A 139 4.82 19.65 8.32
CA LYS A 139 5.90 20.54 7.86
C LYS A 139 7.25 19.86 8.17
N GLY A 140 8.14 19.77 7.18
CA GLY A 140 9.49 19.20 7.35
C GLY A 140 9.59 17.69 7.14
N LEU A 141 8.76 17.09 6.28
CA LEU A 141 8.91 15.70 5.88
C LEU A 141 10.17 15.53 5.02
N GLU A 142 11.05 14.62 5.43
CA GLU A 142 12.18 14.18 4.60
C GLU A 142 11.75 13.06 3.66
N SER A 143 12.32 13.03 2.46
CA SER A 143 12.13 11.94 1.51
C SER A 143 12.57 10.62 2.13
N LYS A 144 11.71 9.58 2.08
CA LYS A 144 11.98 8.31 2.76
C LYS A 144 11.28 7.14 2.09
N LEU A 145 12.01 6.02 1.96
CA LEU A 145 11.45 4.70 1.67
C LEU A 145 10.98 4.03 2.97
N ILE A 146 9.76 3.51 2.97
CA ILE A 146 9.13 2.87 4.13
C ILE A 146 8.80 1.42 3.78
N ILE A 147 9.16 0.51 4.67
CA ILE A 147 8.97 -0.93 4.50
C ILE A 147 8.18 -1.44 5.69
N TYR A 148 7.03 -2.05 5.46
CA TYR A 148 6.23 -2.69 6.50
C TYR A 148 6.23 -4.20 6.31
N ARG A 149 6.38 -4.96 7.39
CA ARG A 149 6.11 -6.39 7.45
C ARG A 149 4.77 -6.63 8.12
N MET A 150 3.98 -7.52 7.55
CA MET A 150 2.67 -7.92 8.04
C MET A 150 2.76 -9.29 8.71
N LYS A 151 2.40 -9.37 10.00
CA LYS A 151 2.32 -10.61 10.77
C LYS A 151 0.90 -10.81 11.28
N GLY A 152 0.04 -11.39 10.45
CA GLY A 152 -1.38 -11.56 10.77
C GLY A 152 -2.08 -10.21 10.93
N LYS A 153 -2.31 -9.76 12.17
CA LYS A 153 -2.93 -8.44 12.47
C LYS A 153 -1.94 -7.37 12.90
N GLU A 154 -0.67 -7.73 13.05
CA GLU A 154 0.39 -6.81 13.45
C GLU A 154 1.13 -6.28 12.22
N VAL A 155 1.45 -4.99 12.25
CA VAL A 155 2.23 -4.30 11.21
C VAL A 155 3.47 -3.72 11.87
N GLU A 156 4.63 -4.09 11.34
CA GLU A 156 5.94 -3.75 11.88
C GLU A 156 6.72 -2.98 10.80
N GLU A 157 7.24 -1.79 11.11
CA GLU A 157 8.16 -1.08 10.19
C GLU A 157 9.53 -1.75 10.23
N LEU A 158 10.02 -2.21 9.08
CA LEU A 158 11.38 -2.71 8.92
C LEU A 158 12.34 -1.58 8.60
N LYS A 159 13.47 -1.56 9.29
CA LYS A 159 14.59 -0.66 9.08
C LYS A 159 15.71 -1.36 8.32
N ASN A 160 16.66 -0.57 7.84
CA ASN A 160 17.86 -1.10 7.22
C ASN A 160 18.56 -2.11 8.15
N SER A 161 18.97 -3.24 7.59
CA SER A 161 19.57 -4.41 8.26
C SER A 161 18.66 -5.23 9.17
N ASP A 162 17.36 -4.94 9.26
CA ASP A 162 16.40 -5.80 9.97
C ASP A 162 16.27 -7.17 9.28
N THR A 163 15.74 -8.15 10.01
CA THR A 163 15.59 -9.53 9.52
C THR A 163 14.16 -9.85 9.10
N ALA A 164 14.02 -10.63 8.04
CA ALA A 164 12.77 -11.18 7.55
C ALA A 164 12.94 -12.65 7.15
N ARG A 165 11.83 -13.38 7.09
CA ARG A 165 11.79 -14.79 6.70
C ARG A 165 11.07 -14.95 5.37
N GLN A 166 11.34 -16.07 4.70
CA GLN A 166 10.50 -16.52 3.61
C GLN A 166 9.03 -16.56 4.06
N GLY A 167 8.12 -16.08 3.21
CA GLY A 167 6.69 -16.00 3.49
C GLY A 167 6.26 -14.76 4.28
N ASP A 168 7.19 -13.92 4.74
CA ASP A 168 6.84 -12.61 5.30
C ASP A 168 6.22 -11.75 4.18
N ILE A 169 5.05 -11.16 4.46
CA ILE A 169 4.38 -10.23 3.54
C ILE A 169 4.90 -8.82 3.81
N ILE A 170 5.46 -8.19 2.79
CA ILE A 170 6.04 -6.86 2.81
C ILE A 170 5.15 -5.88 2.06
N GLN A 171 4.89 -4.73 2.68
CA GLN A 171 4.16 -3.62 2.10
C GLN A 171 5.10 -2.41 2.01
N LEU A 172 5.32 -1.91 0.80
CA LEU A 172 6.17 -0.74 0.57
C LEU A 172 5.36 0.55 0.62
N GLY A 173 6.04 1.64 0.94
CA GLY A 173 5.53 2.99 0.84
C GLY A 173 6.66 4.01 0.73
N TYR A 174 6.30 5.24 0.43
CA TYR A 174 7.25 6.33 0.29
C TYR A 174 6.71 7.64 0.89
N ILE A 175 7.64 8.54 1.15
CA ILE A 175 7.41 9.97 1.32
C ILE A 175 8.31 10.64 0.29
N ALA A 176 7.71 11.42 -0.61
CA ALA A 176 8.43 12.24 -1.58
C ALA A 176 8.37 13.70 -1.13
N ALA A 177 9.49 14.23 -0.67
CA ALA A 177 9.61 15.62 -0.24
C ALA A 177 10.31 16.49 -1.30
N ASP A 178 10.44 17.78 -0.99
CA ASP A 178 11.16 18.77 -1.81
C ASP A 178 10.55 18.95 -3.20
N ASN A 179 11.36 18.92 -4.26
CA ASN A 179 10.93 19.08 -5.66
C ASN A 179 11.03 17.75 -6.44
N PHE A 180 11.07 16.61 -5.76
CA PHE A 180 11.11 15.29 -6.40
C PHE A 180 9.70 14.84 -6.81
N LYS A 181 9.33 15.15 -8.04
CA LYS A 181 8.00 14.85 -8.61
C LYS A 181 7.88 13.44 -9.17
N TYR A 182 9.01 12.79 -9.45
CA TYR A 182 9.06 11.49 -10.09
C TYR A 182 9.88 10.51 -9.26
N GLY A 183 9.56 9.22 -9.37
CA GLY A 183 10.41 8.19 -8.80
C GLY A 183 10.09 6.78 -9.22
N THR A 184 11.00 5.88 -8.82
CA THR A 184 10.96 4.48 -9.15
C THR A 184 11.39 3.69 -7.92
N ILE A 185 10.62 2.67 -7.57
CA ILE A 185 10.91 1.77 -6.46
C ILE A 185 11.14 0.38 -7.03
N ILE A 186 12.29 -0.18 -6.72
CA ILE A 186 12.70 -1.52 -7.15
C ILE A 186 13.23 -2.31 -5.95
N SER A 187 13.38 -3.62 -6.12
CA SER A 187 14.16 -4.44 -5.21
C SER A 187 15.13 -5.34 -5.95
N ILE A 188 16.21 -5.72 -5.26
CA ILE A 188 17.23 -6.66 -5.71
C ILE A 188 17.36 -7.76 -4.65
N ASP A 189 17.09 -9.00 -5.05
CA ASP A 189 17.21 -10.16 -4.17
C ASP A 189 18.66 -10.68 -4.09
N GLY A 190 18.91 -11.64 -3.20
CA GLY A 190 20.25 -12.23 -3.05
C GLY A 190 20.70 -13.12 -4.22
N ARG A 191 19.83 -13.40 -5.20
CA ARG A 191 20.14 -14.07 -6.48
C ARG A 191 20.43 -13.07 -7.61
N GLY A 192 20.23 -11.77 -7.38
CA GLY A 192 20.36 -10.72 -8.39
C GLY A 192 19.10 -10.53 -9.26
N THR A 193 17.96 -11.06 -8.83
CA THR A 193 16.66 -10.77 -9.46
C THR A 193 16.27 -9.33 -9.16
N VAL A 194 15.87 -8.57 -10.18
CA VAL A 194 15.38 -7.20 -10.03
C VAL A 194 13.87 -7.17 -10.22
N THR A 195 13.17 -6.65 -9.22
CA THR A 195 11.70 -6.51 -9.22
C THR A 195 11.31 -5.04 -9.24
N LEU A 196 10.37 -4.65 -10.10
CA LEU A 196 9.77 -3.32 -10.11
C LEU A 196 8.56 -3.29 -9.17
N HIS A 197 8.53 -2.33 -8.25
CA HIS A 197 7.40 -2.11 -7.33
C HIS A 197 6.62 -0.83 -7.66
N HIS A 198 7.29 0.21 -8.16
CA HIS A 198 6.66 1.44 -8.64
C HIS A 198 7.51 2.04 -9.76
N PRO A 199 6.90 2.54 -10.85
CA PRO A 199 5.47 2.50 -11.18
C PRO A 199 4.95 1.08 -11.50
N ASP A 200 3.64 0.91 -11.69
CA ASP A 200 2.98 -0.40 -11.89
C ASP A 200 3.55 -1.18 -13.09
N SER A 201 4.08 -0.47 -14.08
CA SER A 201 4.81 -1.03 -15.22
C SER A 201 5.93 -0.09 -15.65
N ALA A 202 6.91 -0.60 -16.41
CA ALA A 202 8.02 0.22 -16.91
C ALA A 202 7.59 1.34 -17.88
N GLU A 203 6.38 1.24 -18.43
CA GLU A 203 5.78 2.22 -19.36
C GLU A 203 4.80 3.17 -18.65
N SER A 204 4.49 2.92 -17.38
CA SER A 204 3.57 3.74 -16.59
C SER A 204 4.25 5.02 -16.07
N HIS A 205 3.42 6.02 -15.78
CA HIS A 205 3.86 7.30 -15.21
C HIS A 205 4.57 7.10 -13.85
N SER A 206 5.74 7.70 -13.70
CA SER A 206 6.55 7.67 -12.48
C SER A 206 6.25 8.81 -11.50
N GLU A 207 5.13 9.54 -11.70
CA GLU A 207 4.75 10.67 -10.87
C GLU A 207 4.41 10.24 -9.43
N LEU A 208 4.90 11.01 -8.47
CA LEU A 208 4.72 10.76 -7.04
C LEU A 208 3.76 11.77 -6.43
N ILE A 209 2.99 11.31 -5.45
CA ILE A 209 2.21 12.22 -4.60
C ILE A 209 3.18 12.82 -3.58
N MET A 210 3.42 14.11 -3.70
CA MET A 210 4.37 14.84 -2.88
C MET A 210 3.84 15.16 -1.48
N ASN A 211 4.75 15.29 -0.52
CA ASN A 211 4.51 15.77 0.85
C ASN A 211 3.46 14.96 1.63
N LYS A 212 3.23 13.71 1.22
CA LYS A 212 2.35 12.75 1.89
C LYS A 212 3.06 11.41 2.00
N LYS A 213 2.70 10.65 3.03
CA LYS A 213 3.04 9.22 3.11
C LYS A 213 2.10 8.42 2.22
N VAL A 214 2.66 7.74 1.22
CA VAL A 214 1.91 6.90 0.28
C VAL A 214 2.31 5.46 0.49
N LEU A 215 1.34 4.57 0.68
CA LEU A 215 1.55 3.13 0.60
C LEU A 215 1.28 2.68 -0.83
N LEU A 216 2.13 1.79 -1.35
CA LEU A 216 1.86 1.18 -2.65
C LEU A 216 0.62 0.29 -2.58
N ASN A 217 -0.08 0.14 -3.69
CA ASN A 217 -1.31 -0.65 -3.81
C ASN A 217 -1.09 -2.17 -3.60
N ARG A 218 0.15 -2.64 -3.72
CA ARG A 218 0.50 -4.07 -3.71
C ARG A 218 1.43 -4.40 -2.55
N SER A 219 1.15 -5.53 -1.92
CA SER A 219 2.08 -6.22 -1.01
C SER A 219 2.82 -7.33 -1.75
N TYR A 220 3.99 -7.70 -1.24
CA TYR A 220 4.87 -8.72 -1.82
C TYR A 220 5.28 -9.74 -0.76
N GLU A 221 5.16 -11.03 -1.07
CA GLU A 221 5.64 -12.11 -0.20
C GLU A 221 7.11 -12.38 -0.49
N LEU A 222 7.95 -12.36 0.55
CA LEU A 222 9.37 -12.67 0.40
C LEU A 222 9.57 -14.13 0.00
N ASP A 223 10.31 -14.31 -1.08
CA ASP A 223 10.74 -15.62 -1.56
C ASP A 223 11.88 -16.22 -0.70
N ASP A 224 12.33 -17.40 -1.08
CA ASP A 224 13.43 -18.14 -0.47
C ASP A 224 14.82 -17.66 -0.91
N SER A 225 14.95 -16.47 -1.53
CA SER A 225 16.26 -16.01 -1.99
C SER A 225 17.23 -15.93 -0.82
N PRO A 226 18.50 -16.32 -0.99
CA PRO A 226 19.43 -16.34 0.11
C PRO A 226 19.77 -14.92 0.57
N SER A 227 20.17 -14.79 1.84
CA SER A 227 20.87 -13.62 2.39
C SER A 227 20.07 -12.32 2.56
N PHE A 228 19.52 -11.73 1.50
CA PHE A 228 18.92 -10.40 1.57
C PHE A 228 17.89 -10.08 0.49
N GLU A 229 17.13 -9.03 0.75
CA GLU A 229 16.38 -8.23 -0.22
C GLU A 229 16.79 -6.77 -0.03
N ARG A 230 17.25 -6.09 -1.08
CA ARG A 230 17.53 -4.65 -1.03
C ARG A 230 16.44 -3.90 -1.77
N PHE A 231 15.73 -3.04 -1.07
CA PHE A 231 14.77 -2.11 -1.67
C PHE A 231 15.47 -0.79 -1.96
N ILE A 232 15.23 -0.23 -3.14
CA ILE A 232 15.84 1.01 -3.61
C ILE A 232 14.72 1.90 -4.17
N MET A 233 14.68 3.14 -3.71
CA MET A 233 13.83 4.20 -4.22
C MET A 233 14.72 5.27 -4.83
N ILE A 234 14.44 5.59 -6.09
CA ILE A 234 15.09 6.67 -6.83
C ILE A 234 14.05 7.78 -6.99
N LEU A 235 14.44 8.99 -6.63
CA LEU A 235 13.65 10.21 -6.74
C LEU A 235 14.29 11.16 -7.75
N SER A 236 13.47 11.91 -8.47
CA SER A 236 13.92 12.89 -9.49
C SER A 236 12.97 14.08 -9.59
N ALA A 237 13.53 15.25 -9.89
CA ALA A 237 12.74 16.44 -10.22
C ALA A 237 12.14 16.38 -11.64
N GLU A 238 12.77 15.64 -12.54
CA GLU A 238 12.38 15.45 -13.94
C GLU A 238 11.87 14.04 -14.23
N PRO A 239 11.04 13.83 -15.27
CA PRO A 239 10.54 12.50 -15.64
C PRO A 239 11.68 11.51 -15.81
N VAL A 240 11.58 10.36 -15.12
CA VAL A 240 12.61 9.33 -15.18
C VAL A 240 12.20 8.20 -16.12
N ASN A 241 13.15 7.74 -16.93
CA ASN A 241 12.97 6.53 -17.73
C ASN A 241 13.13 5.29 -16.84
N THR A 242 11.99 4.71 -16.42
CA THR A 242 11.94 3.50 -15.61
C THR A 242 12.69 2.32 -16.25
N GLY A 243 12.62 2.19 -17.59
CA GLY A 243 13.33 1.15 -18.33
C GLY A 243 14.86 1.27 -18.20
N GLU A 244 15.38 2.49 -18.24
CA GLU A 244 16.81 2.77 -18.04
C GLU A 244 17.25 2.46 -16.60
N ILE A 245 16.44 2.84 -15.60
CA ILE A 245 16.68 2.45 -14.20
C ILE A 245 16.76 0.94 -14.07
N LEU A 246 15.78 0.22 -14.61
CA LEU A 246 15.74 -1.25 -14.54
C LEU A 246 16.94 -1.88 -15.23
N TYR A 247 17.38 -1.34 -16.37
CA TYR A 247 18.59 -1.81 -17.05
C TYR A 247 19.84 -1.62 -16.17
N LYS A 248 20.00 -0.44 -15.57
CA LYS A 248 21.14 -0.14 -14.67
C LYS A 248 21.10 -1.00 -13.40
N ALA A 249 19.92 -1.19 -12.81
CA ALA A 249 19.71 -2.07 -11.66
C ALA A 249 20.09 -3.52 -11.99
N LYS A 250 19.68 -4.05 -13.15
CA LYS A 250 20.06 -5.39 -13.61
C LYS A 250 21.56 -5.53 -13.82
N LYS A 251 22.24 -4.48 -14.32
CA LYS A 251 23.70 -4.46 -14.45
C LYS A 251 24.38 -4.50 -13.07
N LEU A 252 23.88 -3.72 -12.12
CA LEU A 252 24.34 -3.70 -10.73
C LEU A 252 24.12 -5.04 -10.03
N ALA A 253 22.99 -5.70 -10.30
CA ALA A 253 22.61 -6.99 -9.73
C ALA A 253 23.51 -8.17 -10.18
N LYS A 254 24.32 -8.01 -11.24
CA LYS A 254 25.27 -9.04 -11.70
C LYS A 254 26.41 -9.30 -10.71
N ASN A 255 26.70 -8.34 -9.84
CA ASN A 255 27.72 -8.46 -8.80
C ASN A 255 27.06 -8.37 -7.43
N ARG A 256 27.35 -9.34 -6.55
CA ARG A 256 26.75 -9.43 -5.22
C ARG A 256 27.09 -8.25 -4.31
N GLU A 257 28.34 -7.80 -4.32
CA GLU A 257 28.77 -6.65 -3.52
C GLU A 257 28.10 -5.36 -4.01
N SER A 258 28.04 -5.19 -5.33
CA SER A 258 27.31 -4.08 -5.95
C SER A 258 25.81 -4.14 -5.66
N SER A 259 25.22 -5.33 -5.57
CA SER A 259 23.81 -5.50 -5.20
C SER A 259 23.52 -4.97 -3.79
N LEU A 260 24.44 -5.19 -2.85
CA LEU A 260 24.28 -4.73 -1.46
C LEU A 260 24.48 -3.23 -1.30
N ASN A 261 25.51 -2.67 -1.93
CA ASN A 261 26.02 -1.34 -1.58
C ASN A 261 26.17 -0.37 -2.77
N GLY A 262 25.99 -0.84 -4.00
CA GLY A 262 26.15 -0.02 -5.20
C GLY A 262 25.04 1.01 -5.37
N PHE A 263 25.32 2.08 -6.10
CA PHE A 263 24.35 3.11 -6.45
C PHE A 263 23.89 2.96 -7.90
N ILE A 264 22.64 3.33 -8.15
CA ILE A 264 22.07 3.42 -9.50
C ILE A 264 22.21 4.88 -9.92
N ASP A 265 23.15 5.16 -10.82
CA ASP A 265 23.28 6.47 -11.44
C ASP A 265 22.04 6.77 -12.30
N ALA A 266 21.08 7.48 -11.72
CA ALA A 266 19.82 7.85 -12.36
C ALA A 266 19.90 9.19 -13.11
N GLY A 267 21.08 9.80 -13.20
CA GLY A 267 21.28 11.11 -13.83
C GLY A 267 21.30 12.27 -12.83
N LYS A 268 21.20 13.49 -13.35
CA LYS A 268 21.28 14.73 -12.58
C LYS A 268 20.03 14.95 -11.74
N ASP A 269 20.18 15.63 -10.61
CA ASP A 269 19.08 16.02 -9.71
C ASP A 269 18.22 14.84 -9.24
N THR A 270 18.92 13.72 -8.96
CA THR A 270 18.31 12.51 -8.40
C THR A 270 18.77 12.25 -6.98
N ALA A 271 17.93 11.58 -6.21
CA ALA A 271 18.26 11.08 -4.87
C ALA A 271 17.94 9.59 -4.76
N GLU A 272 18.85 8.82 -4.17
CA GLU A 272 18.68 7.38 -3.94
C GLU A 272 18.52 7.10 -2.44
N PHE A 273 17.48 6.35 -2.10
CA PHE A 273 17.24 5.81 -0.77
C PHE A 273 17.19 4.30 -0.86
N SER A 274 17.89 3.60 0.03
CA SER A 274 17.83 2.14 0.04
C SER A 274 17.83 1.56 1.45
N ALA A 275 17.25 0.37 1.56
CA ALA A 275 17.25 -0.43 2.79
C ALA A 275 17.43 -1.90 2.43
N VAL A 276 18.37 -2.55 3.12
CA VAL A 276 18.68 -3.97 2.98
C VAL A 276 17.98 -4.73 4.10
N ILE A 277 17.12 -5.67 3.77
CA ILE A 277 16.48 -6.59 4.72
C ILE A 277 17.21 -7.94 4.63
N LYS A 278 17.69 -8.45 5.77
CA LYS A 278 18.42 -9.73 5.86
C LYS A 278 17.42 -10.88 5.90
N LYS A 279 17.57 -11.86 5.02
CA LYS A 279 16.77 -13.10 5.01
C LYS A 279 17.43 -14.14 5.92
N ILE A 280 16.67 -14.66 6.88
CA ILE A 280 17.08 -15.66 7.89
C ILE A 280 16.24 -16.93 7.85
#